data_AF-A0A976K6R2-F1
#
_entry.id   AF-A0A976K6R2-F1
#
_cell.length_a   1.000
_cell.length_b   1.000
_cell.length_c   1.000
_cell.angle_alpha   90.00
_cell.angle_beta   90.00
_cell.angle_gamma   90.00
#
_symmetry.space_group_name_H-M   'P 1'
#
loop_
_entity.id
_entity.type
_entity.pdbx_description
1 polymer ?
#
loop_
_entity_poly.entity_id
_entity_poly.type
_entity_poly.pdbx_seq_one_letter_code
_entity_poly.pdbx_strand_id
1 'polypeptide(L)'
;MTALLWGVAALLATGWSLTVWAAVSLTGWVLGAVPEGGTGQLADAVRNLPAPPLPEVLAPWIDTGWLTALQTLTADLLAWMGPWLPSTATLMGWLSPLAWTAWALGMLLLLAFTGLAHWLLRRFAPRPSTSTAQPV
;
A
#
# COMPACT_ATOMS: atom_id res chain seq x y z
N MET A 1 3.17 -19.49 17.98
CA MET A 1 1.99 -18.70 17.54
C MET A 1 2.32 -17.22 17.38
N THR A 2 2.84 -16.55 18.41
CA THR A 2 3.22 -15.12 18.33
C THR A 2 4.31 -14.81 17.31
N ALA A 3 5.31 -15.69 17.14
CA ALA A 3 6.32 -15.53 16.09
C ALA A 3 5.73 -15.59 14.66
N LEU A 4 4.73 -16.46 14.45
CA LEU A 4 4.02 -16.55 13.16
C LEU A 4 3.23 -15.26 12.87
N LEU A 5 2.56 -14.72 13.90
CA LEU A 5 1.79 -13.47 13.79
C LEU A 5 2.68 -12.29 13.39
N TRP A 6 3.84 -12.15 14.03
CA TRP A 6 4.84 -11.14 13.66
C TRP A 6 5.46 -11.40 12.28
N GLY A 7 5.64 -12.66 11.88
CA GLY A 7 6.08 -13.02 10.54
C GLY A 7 5.10 -12.59 9.44
N VAL A 8 3.80 -12.86 9.64
CA VAL A 8 2.74 -12.40 8.73
C VAL A 8 2.66 -10.88 8.70
N ALA A 9 2.77 -10.22 9.86
CA ALA A 9 2.80 -8.77 9.93
C ALA A 9 4.00 -8.18 9.17
N ALA A 10 5.18 -8.79 9.27
CA ALA A 10 6.38 -8.37 8.53
C ALA A 10 6.21 -8.53 7.01
N LEU A 11 5.61 -9.64 6.57
CA LEU A 11 5.28 -9.85 5.15
C LEU A 11 4.29 -8.80 4.64
N LEU A 12 3.21 -8.54 5.39
CA LEU A 12 2.24 -7.50 5.04
C LEU A 12 2.87 -6.11 5.07
N ALA A 13 3.76 -5.81 6.02
CA ALA A 13 4.50 -4.54 6.06
C ALA A 13 5.43 -4.36 4.85
N THR A 14 6.03 -5.46 4.38
CA THR A 14 6.87 -5.46 3.18
C THR A 14 6.02 -5.20 1.94
N GLY A 15 4.89 -5.91 1.82
CA GLY A 15 3.91 -5.69 0.75
C GLY A 15 3.37 -4.26 0.74
N TRP A 16 2.98 -3.74 1.90
CA TRP A 16 2.54 -2.35 2.06
C TRP A 16 3.60 -1.34 1.63
N SER A 17 4.84 -1.54 2.07
CA SER A 17 5.96 -0.66 1.70
C SER A 17 6.22 -0.70 0.20
N LEU A 18 6.11 -1.87 -0.43
CA LEU A 18 6.24 -2.03 -1.88
C LEU A 18 5.12 -1.29 -2.62
N THR A 19 3.87 -1.36 -2.13
CA THR A 19 2.74 -0.64 -2.72
C THR A 19 2.93 0.88 -2.65
N VAL A 20 3.37 1.41 -1.51
CA VAL A 20 3.64 2.86 -1.39
C VAL A 20 4.80 3.27 -2.31
N TRP A 21 5.87 2.47 -2.37
CA TRP A 21 6.99 2.73 -3.26
C TRP A 21 6.57 2.72 -4.74
N ALA A 22 5.76 1.74 -5.14
CA ALA A 22 5.22 1.65 -6.50
C ALA A 22 4.33 2.84 -6.82
N ALA A 23 3.46 3.26 -5.88
CA ALA A 23 2.60 4.44 -6.07
C ALA A 23 3.42 5.73 -6.26
N VAL A 24 4.47 5.94 -5.45
CA VAL A 24 5.37 7.11 -5.59
C VAL A 24 6.11 7.08 -6.93
N SER A 25 6.66 5.92 -7.30
CA SER A 25 7.40 5.76 -8.56
C SER A 25 6.50 5.98 -9.77
N LEU A 26 5.28 5.44 -9.73
CA LEU A 26 4.28 5.64 -10.78
C LEU A 26 3.86 7.10 -10.86
N THR A 27 3.64 7.77 -9.74
CA THR A 27 3.25 9.19 -9.73
C THR A 27 4.37 10.08 -10.27
N GLY A 28 5.63 9.81 -9.91
CA GLY A 28 6.79 10.49 -10.49
C GLY A 28 6.91 10.27 -12.00
N TRP A 29 6.66 9.05 -12.47
CA TRP A 29 6.66 8.73 -13.89
C TRP A 29 5.54 9.43 -14.66
N VAL A 30 4.30 9.39 -14.15
CA VAL A 30 3.13 10.07 -14.74
C VAL A 30 3.37 11.58 -14.82
N LEU A 31 3.85 12.19 -13.74
CA LEU A 31 4.09 13.63 -13.71
C LEU A 31 5.25 14.06 -14.62
N GLY A 32 6.25 13.21 -14.84
CA GLY A 32 7.29 13.44 -15.84
C GLY A 32 6.79 13.39 -17.29
N ALA A 33 5.64 12.78 -17.55
CA ALA A 33 5.03 12.69 -18.87
C ALA A 33 4.02 13.82 -19.17
N VAL A 34 3.64 14.63 -18.18
CA VAL A 34 2.67 15.73 -18.35
C VAL A 34 3.38 17.02 -18.79
N PRO A 35 3.01 17.61 -19.94
CA PRO A 35 3.54 18.91 -20.36
C PRO A 35 3.19 20.02 -19.36
N GLU A 36 4.07 21.02 -19.24
CA GLU A 36 3.83 22.19 -18.36
C GLU A 36 2.48 22.85 -18.66
N GLY A 37 1.52 22.77 -17.73
CA GLY A 37 0.24 23.49 -17.78
C GLY A 37 -1.06 22.67 -17.68
N GLY A 38 -1.00 21.33 -17.68
CA GLY A 38 -2.21 20.49 -17.80
C GLY A 38 -2.55 19.59 -16.60
N THR A 39 -2.87 20.13 -15.42
CA THR A 39 -3.39 19.31 -14.29
C THR A 39 -4.73 18.63 -14.63
N GLY A 40 -5.55 19.27 -15.47
CA GLY A 40 -6.86 18.74 -15.90
C GLY A 40 -6.77 17.49 -16.78
N GLN A 41 -5.59 17.18 -17.34
CA GLN A 41 -5.40 16.02 -18.21
C GLN A 41 -4.75 14.82 -17.48
N LEU A 42 -4.46 14.92 -16.18
CA LEU A 42 -3.83 13.84 -15.42
C LEU A 42 -4.70 12.58 -15.34
N ALA A 43 -6.01 12.73 -15.12
CA ALA A 43 -6.94 11.60 -15.07
C ALA A 43 -7.05 10.90 -16.44
N ASP A 44 -7.07 11.68 -17.53
CA ASP A 44 -7.06 11.15 -18.90
C ASP A 44 -5.72 10.53 -19.28
N ALA A 45 -4.60 11.09 -18.82
CA ALA A 45 -3.28 10.51 -19.00
C ALA A 45 -3.18 9.13 -18.31
N VAL A 46 -3.68 9.00 -17.08
CA VAL A 46 -3.70 7.71 -16.35
C VAL A 46 -4.63 6.70 -17.03
N ARG A 47 -5.78 7.13 -17.56
CA ARG A 47 -6.70 6.26 -18.31
C ARG A 47 -6.13 5.74 -19.62
N ASN A 48 -5.32 6.55 -20.30
CA ASN A 48 -4.74 6.22 -21.60
C ASN A 48 -3.30 5.71 -21.51
N LEU A 49 -2.78 5.55 -20.30
CA LEU A 49 -1.42 5.10 -20.04
C LEU A 49 -1.31 3.64 -20.49
N PRO A 50 -0.49 3.33 -21.50
CA PRO A 50 -0.31 1.94 -21.92
C PRO A 50 0.26 1.15 -20.75
N ALA A 51 -0.30 -0.04 -20.53
CA ALA A 51 0.26 -0.95 -19.53
C ALA A 51 1.74 -1.19 -19.84
N PRO A 52 2.64 -1.10 -18.86
CA PRO A 52 4.05 -1.35 -19.09
C PRO A 52 4.21 -2.76 -19.68
N PRO A 53 5.15 -3.00 -20.62
CA PRO A 53 5.35 -4.32 -21.18
C PRO A 53 5.67 -5.31 -20.06
N LEU A 54 4.75 -6.25 -19.79
CA LEU A 54 4.96 -7.27 -18.78
C LEU A 54 6.02 -8.26 -19.28
N PRO A 55 7.01 -8.62 -18.46
CA PRO A 55 7.87 -9.78 -18.71
C PRO A 55 7.01 -11.03 -18.92
N GLU A 56 7.34 -11.87 -19.92
CA GLU A 56 6.58 -13.08 -20.25
C GLU A 56 6.40 -14.04 -19.05
N VAL A 57 7.36 -14.04 -18.12
CA VAL A 57 7.33 -14.82 -16.88
C VAL A 57 6.17 -14.40 -15.96
N LEU A 58 5.72 -13.14 -16.03
CA LEU A 58 4.65 -12.60 -15.20
C LEU A 58 3.28 -12.65 -15.90
N ALA A 59 3.24 -12.88 -17.21
CA ALA A 59 2.00 -12.94 -17.99
C ALA A 59 0.95 -13.93 -17.45
N PRO A 60 1.30 -15.16 -16.99
CA PRO A 60 0.29 -16.07 -16.43
C PRO A 60 -0.13 -15.72 -14.99
N TRP A 61 0.60 -14.83 -14.32
CA TRP A 61 0.35 -14.46 -12.92
C TRP A 61 -0.42 -13.14 -12.76
N ILE A 62 -0.50 -12.35 -13.84
CA ILE A 62 -1.10 -11.01 -13.82
C ILE A 62 -2.34 -11.00 -14.72
N ASP A 63 -3.51 -10.96 -14.11
CA ASP A 63 -4.78 -10.70 -14.80
C ASP A 63 -4.85 -9.21 -15.20
N THR A 64 -4.88 -8.92 -16.49
CA THR A 64 -4.91 -7.54 -17.00
C THR A 64 -6.18 -6.78 -16.62
N GLY A 65 -7.27 -7.47 -16.28
CA GLY A 65 -8.53 -6.88 -15.84
C GLY A 65 -8.42 -6.14 -14.51
N TRP A 66 -7.64 -6.65 -13.55
CA TRP A 66 -7.42 -5.90 -12.30
C TRP A 66 -6.52 -4.68 -12.52
N LEU A 67 -5.59 -4.71 -13.48
CA LEU A 67 -4.82 -3.51 -13.85
C LEU A 67 -5.74 -2.43 -14.41
N THR A 68 -6.66 -2.78 -15.30
CA THR A 68 -7.65 -1.83 -15.84
C THR A 68 -8.55 -1.29 -14.74
N ALA A 69 -8.99 -2.13 -13.80
CA ALA A 69 -9.77 -1.69 -12.65
C ALA A 69 -8.98 -0.72 -11.77
N LEU A 70 -7.70 -1.01 -11.50
CA LEU A 70 -6.81 -0.13 -10.74
C LEU A 70 -6.56 1.20 -11.46
N GLN A 71 -6.32 1.17 -12.77
CA GLN A 71 -6.19 2.38 -13.61
C GLN A 71 -7.46 3.24 -13.53
N THR A 72 -8.63 2.61 -13.62
CA THR A 72 -9.93 3.30 -13.55
C THR A 72 -10.13 3.93 -12.18
N LEU A 73 -9.90 3.17 -11.10
CA LEU A 73 -10.04 3.65 -9.72
C LEU A 73 -9.07 4.81 -9.43
N THR A 74 -7.85 4.72 -9.95
CA THR A 74 -6.85 5.79 -9.84
C THR A 74 -7.27 7.04 -10.61
N ALA A 75 -7.76 6.89 -11.85
CA ALA A 75 -8.25 8.00 -12.65
C ALA A 75 -9.47 8.69 -12.02
N ASP A 76 -10.40 7.91 -11.47
CA ASP A 76 -11.58 8.43 -10.77
C ASP A 76 -11.20 9.18 -9.49
N LEU A 77 -10.22 8.66 -8.74
CA LEU A 77 -9.67 9.34 -7.57
C LEU A 77 -9.05 10.69 -7.97
N LEU A 78 -8.24 10.71 -9.03
CA LEU A 78 -7.61 11.94 -9.53
C LEU A 78 -8.64 12.94 -10.06
N ALA A 79 -9.68 12.48 -10.76
CA ALA A 79 -10.77 13.33 -11.23
C ALA A 79 -11.55 13.94 -10.07
N TRP A 80 -11.83 13.16 -9.02
CA TRP A 80 -12.46 13.65 -7.79
C TRP A 80 -11.59 14.67 -7.05
N MET A 81 -10.26 14.48 -7.06
CA MET A 81 -9.29 15.42 -6.50
C MET A 81 -9.06 16.65 -7.39
N GLY A 82 -9.36 16.58 -8.69
CA GLY A 82 -9.22 17.63 -9.70
C GLY A 82 -9.51 19.06 -9.20
N PRO A 83 -10.71 19.31 -8.63
CA PRO A 83 -11.10 20.63 -8.12
C PRO A 83 -10.28 21.13 -6.92
N TRP A 84 -9.63 20.22 -6.20
CA TRP A 84 -8.88 20.47 -4.96
C TRP A 84 -7.37 20.49 -5.17
N LEU A 85 -6.88 20.02 -6.32
CA LEU A 85 -5.47 19.92 -6.62
C LEU A 85 -4.90 21.33 -6.91
N PRO A 86 -3.92 21.81 -6.12
CA PRO A 86 -3.18 23.02 -6.46
C PRO A 86 -2.34 22.78 -7.73
N SER A 87 -1.64 23.82 -8.20
CA SER A 87 -0.74 23.71 -9.35
C SER A 87 0.16 22.45 -9.29
N THR A 88 0.50 21.86 -10.44
CA THR A 88 1.38 20.68 -10.55
C THR A 88 2.67 20.80 -9.73
N ALA A 89 3.26 22.00 -9.69
CA ALA A 89 4.45 22.29 -8.90
C ALA A 89 4.20 22.16 -7.39
N THR A 90 3.06 22.63 -6.90
CA THR A 90 2.63 22.44 -5.50
C THR A 90 2.37 20.97 -5.21
N LEU A 91 1.76 20.22 -6.14
CA LEU A 91 1.54 18.78 -5.99
C LEU A 91 2.83 18.00 -5.76
N MET A 92 3.85 18.31 -6.57
CA MET A 92 5.17 17.70 -6.48
C MET A 92 5.81 17.92 -5.10
N GLY A 93 5.63 19.12 -4.54
CA GLY A 93 6.08 19.42 -3.17
C GLY A 93 5.35 18.62 -2.08
N TRP A 94 4.08 18.28 -2.29
CA TRP A 94 3.26 17.53 -1.32
C TRP A 94 3.30 16.01 -1.50
N LEU A 95 3.77 15.52 -2.64
CA LEU A 95 3.79 14.09 -2.92
C LEU A 95 4.66 13.31 -1.92
N SER A 96 5.84 13.84 -1.60
CA SER A 96 6.74 13.25 -0.61
C SER A 96 6.12 13.19 0.79
N PRO A 97 5.64 14.29 1.40
CA PRO A 97 5.03 14.23 2.72
C PRO A 97 3.75 13.39 2.75
N LEU A 98 2.92 13.40 1.69
CA LEU A 98 1.74 12.53 1.60
C LEU A 98 2.13 11.06 1.56
N ALA A 99 3.13 10.68 0.77
CA ALA A 99 3.61 9.31 0.69
C ALA A 99 4.13 8.80 2.03
N TRP A 100 4.93 9.62 2.74
CA TRP A 100 5.41 9.28 4.08
C TRP A 100 4.27 9.21 5.10
N THR A 101 3.27 10.10 5.01
CA THR A 101 2.10 10.08 5.90
C THR A 101 1.25 8.83 5.68
N ALA A 102 0.98 8.48 4.41
CA ALA A 102 0.26 7.26 4.06
C ALA A 102 1.03 6.01 4.53
N TRP A 103 2.33 5.96 4.27
CA TRP A 103 3.19 4.86 4.74
C TRP A 103 3.14 4.71 6.26
N ALA A 104 3.35 5.81 7.00
CA ALA A 104 3.37 5.82 8.45
C ALA A 104 2.02 5.40 9.03
N LEU A 105 0.91 5.88 8.46
CA LEU A 105 -0.43 5.50 8.88
C LEU A 105 -0.67 4.00 8.68
N GLY A 106 -0.32 3.46 7.52
CA GLY A 106 -0.45 2.03 7.24
C GLY A 106 0.42 1.17 8.18
N MET A 107 1.67 1.57 8.43
CA MET A 107 2.55 0.88 9.38
C MET A 107 2.02 0.95 10.82
N LEU A 108 1.51 2.10 11.24
CA LEU A 108 0.89 2.28 12.55
C LEU A 108 -0.31 1.35 12.73
N LEU A 109 -1.20 1.27 11.74
CA LEU A 109 -2.36 0.37 11.77
C LEU A 109 -1.93 -1.10 11.84
N LEU A 110 -1.00 -1.51 10.97
CA LEU A 110 -0.43 -2.87 10.98
C LEU A 110 0.16 -3.23 12.34
N LEU A 111 0.95 -2.34 12.94
CA LEU A 111 1.52 -2.53 14.26
C LEU A 111 0.46 -2.55 15.36
N ALA A 112 -0.55 -1.67 15.30
CA ALA A 112 -1.64 -1.62 16.26
C ALA A 112 -2.45 -2.92 16.25
N PHE A 113 -2.83 -3.41 15.06
CA PHE A 113 -3.54 -4.69 14.93
C PHE A 113 -2.71 -5.87 15.41
N THR A 114 -1.44 -5.93 15.00
CA THR A 114 -0.52 -7.00 15.40
C THR A 114 -0.29 -6.99 16.92
N GLY A 115 -0.07 -5.80 17.50
CA GLY A 115 0.11 -5.61 18.93
C GLY A 115 -1.15 -5.99 19.73
N LEU A 116 -2.33 -5.58 19.26
CA LEU A 116 -3.60 -5.92 19.89
C LEU A 116 -3.85 -7.44 19.85
N ALA A 117 -3.61 -8.09 18.71
CA ALA A 117 -3.73 -9.53 18.58
C ALA A 117 -2.72 -10.28 19.47
N HIS A 118 -1.47 -9.80 19.55
CA HIS A 118 -0.45 -10.34 20.44
C HIS A 118 -0.86 -10.21 21.92
N TRP A 119 -1.38 -9.05 22.32
CA TRP A 119 -1.84 -8.80 23.68
C TRP A 119 -3.01 -9.70 24.07
N LEU A 120 -4.01 -9.83 23.19
CA LEU A 120 -5.16 -10.73 23.38
C LEU A 120 -4.70 -12.18 23.54
N LEU A 121 -3.82 -12.66 22.66
CA LEU A 121 -3.28 -14.02 22.74
C LEU A 121 -2.54 -14.29 24.05
N ARG A 122 -1.78 -13.33 24.57
CA ARG A 122 -1.08 -13.48 25.86
C ARG A 122 -2.02 -13.40 27.06
N ARG A 123 -3.11 -12.65 26.95
CA ARG A 123 -4.11 -12.50 28.02
C ARG A 123 -5.00 -13.75 28.17
N PHE A 124 -5.29 -14.43 27.07
CA PHE A 124 -6.21 -15.58 27.05
C PHE A 124 -5.53 -16.95 26.87
N ALA A 125 -4.19 -17.00 26.75
CA ALA A 125 -3.47 -18.26 26.70
C ALA A 125 -3.61 -19.03 28.03
N PRO A 126 -4.09 -20.29 28.01
CA PRO A 126 -4.14 -21.14 29.20
C PRO A 126 -2.72 -21.31 29.76
N ARG A 127 -2.55 -21.10 31.07
CA ARG A 127 -1.29 -21.44 31.74
C ARG A 127 -1.14 -22.96 31.71
N PRO A 128 0.01 -23.51 31.27
CA PRO A 128 0.25 -24.93 31.42
C PRO A 128 0.20 -25.26 32.91
N SER A 129 -0.75 -26.10 33.30
CA SER A 129 -0.80 -26.69 34.62
C SER A 129 0.45 -27.53 34.79
N THR A 130 1.44 -27.00 35.51
CA THR A 130 2.52 -27.80 36.10
C THR A 130 1.88 -28.87 36.95
N SER A 131 1.73 -30.06 36.38
CA SER A 131 1.37 -31.27 37.12
C SER A 131 2.59 -31.62 37.97
N THR A 132 2.56 -31.19 39.22
CA THR A 132 3.55 -31.55 40.23
C THR A 132 3.45 -33.06 40.44
N ALA A 133 4.36 -33.83 39.83
CA ALA A 133 4.51 -35.23 40.14
C ALA A 133 4.91 -35.36 41.62
N GLN A 134 4.04 -35.96 42.43
CA GLN A 134 4.37 -36.30 43.82
C GLN A 134 5.40 -37.45 43.83
N PRO A 135 6.49 -37.33 44.61
CA PRO A 135 7.37 -38.46 44.87
C PRO A 135 6.72 -39.44 45.86
N VAL A 136 6.99 -40.72 45.61
CA VAL A 136 6.45 -41.94 46.24
C VAL A 136 6.90 -42.08 47.70
#